data_AF-A0A949HD88-F1
#
_entry.id   AF-A0A949HD88-F1
#
_cell.length_a   1.000
_cell.length_b   1.000
_cell.length_c   1.000
_cell.angle_alpha   90.00
_cell.angle_beta   90.00
_cell.angle_gamma   90.00
#
_symmetry.space_group_name_H-M   'P 1'
#
loop_
_entity.id
_entity.type
_entity.pdbx_description
1 polymer ?
#
loop_
_entity_poly.entity_id
_entity_poly.type
_entity_poly.pdbx_seq_one_letter_code
_entity_poly.pdbx_strand_id
1 'polypeptide(L)'
;MEIDRTSSRRPTSSRWCWRGPAVLSLALAACWLSACGAGAAPGAATPAAVPEPVRLAQRALADELGRPPEAVAIRAVEAVDWPDGSLGCPQPDRMYPAVITPGFRVTLEVDGTSYTLHTDRATRVVR
;
A
#
# COMPACT_ATOMS: atom_id res chain seq x y z
N MET A 1 -45.64 17.69 5.86
CA MET A 1 -44.33 17.39 5.25
C MET A 1 -43.30 18.19 6.04
N GLU A 2 -42.91 17.86 7.28
CA GLU A 2 -42.49 16.55 7.84
C GLU A 2 -41.42 15.94 6.92
N ILE A 3 -40.13 15.76 7.27
CA ILE A 3 -39.44 15.35 8.51
C ILE A 3 -38.00 15.92 8.46
N ASP A 4 -37.56 16.71 9.45
CA ASP A 4 -36.52 16.39 10.46
C ASP A 4 -35.16 15.88 9.92
N ARG A 5 -34.04 16.50 10.33
CA ARG A 5 -33.22 15.98 11.44
C ARG A 5 -31.82 16.65 11.50
N THR A 6 -31.64 17.37 12.60
CA THR A 6 -30.40 17.82 13.26
C THR A 6 -29.33 16.71 13.40
N SER A 7 -28.07 17.14 13.62
CA SER A 7 -26.94 16.35 14.19
C SER A 7 -26.09 15.61 13.15
N SER A 8 -24.76 15.62 13.16
CA SER A 8 -23.80 15.98 14.19
C SER A 8 -22.41 16.21 13.56
N ARG A 9 -21.61 17.00 14.27
CA ARG A 9 -20.17 17.19 14.05
C ARG A 9 -19.39 15.89 14.39
N ARG A 10 -18.21 15.76 13.75
CA ARG A 10 -17.14 14.72 13.87
C ARG A 10 -16.90 14.21 15.33
N PRO A 11 -16.31 13.00 15.57
CA PRO A 11 -14.84 12.83 15.45
C PRO A 11 -14.31 11.40 15.20
N THR A 12 -13.00 11.36 14.95
CA THR A 12 -12.01 10.28 15.14
C THR A 12 -12.24 9.32 16.32
N SER A 13 -11.61 8.15 16.21
CA SER A 13 -11.29 7.16 17.25
C SER A 13 -12.30 6.01 17.47
N SER A 14 -11.75 4.79 17.37
CA SER A 14 -11.89 3.71 18.35
C SER A 14 -13.30 3.25 18.75
N ARG A 15 -13.54 1.95 18.54
CA ARG A 15 -14.24 0.98 19.43
C ARG A 15 -15.07 0.04 18.55
N TRP A 16 -14.66 -1.23 18.42
CA TRP A 16 -15.09 -2.28 19.36
C TRP A 16 -16.63 -2.32 19.47
N CYS A 17 -17.29 -3.14 18.67
CA CYS A 17 -18.55 -3.81 18.99
C CYS A 17 -18.87 -4.87 17.94
N TRP A 18 -18.87 -6.13 18.36
CA TRP A 18 -19.55 -7.34 17.87
C TRP A 18 -18.60 -8.50 18.24
N ARG A 19 -18.62 -9.12 19.43
CA ARG A 19 -19.71 -9.62 20.29
C ARG A 19 -20.43 -10.86 19.71
N GLY A 20 -19.72 -12.00 19.79
CA GLY A 20 -20.20 -13.38 20.05
C GLY A 20 -21.11 -14.07 19.02
N PRO A 21 -21.32 -15.42 19.09
CA PRO A 21 -21.14 -16.28 20.25
C PRO A 21 -20.33 -17.58 20.01
N ALA A 22 -20.12 -18.29 21.13
CA ALA A 22 -19.53 -19.61 21.26
C ALA A 22 -20.34 -20.73 20.57
N VAL A 23 -19.63 -21.73 20.05
CA VAL A 23 -20.13 -23.11 19.98
C VAL A 23 -18.95 -24.07 20.20
N LEU A 24 -18.97 -24.71 21.37
CA LEU A 24 -18.18 -25.91 21.67
C LEU A 24 -18.66 -27.06 20.78
N SER A 25 -17.73 -27.79 20.17
CA SER A 25 -17.91 -29.20 19.85
C SER A 25 -16.54 -29.89 19.87
N LEU A 26 -16.29 -30.62 20.95
CA LEU A 26 -15.26 -31.64 21.04
C LEU A 26 -15.64 -32.81 20.13
N ALA A 27 -14.78 -33.19 19.17
CA ALA A 27 -14.73 -34.56 18.66
C ALA A 27 -13.41 -34.84 17.92
N LEU A 28 -12.59 -35.68 18.58
CA LEU A 28 -11.91 -36.84 18.03
C LEU A 28 -10.72 -36.67 17.06
N ALA A 29 -9.63 -37.30 17.51
CA ALA A 29 -8.74 -38.15 16.73
C ALA A 29 -7.78 -37.49 15.73
N ALA A 30 -6.55 -37.32 16.22
CA ALA A 30 -5.28 -37.48 15.52
C ALA A 30 -5.35 -37.77 14.01
N CYS A 31 -5.08 -36.74 13.21
CA CYS A 31 -4.37 -36.89 11.94
C CYS A 31 -3.11 -36.02 12.00
N TRP A 32 -2.16 -36.43 12.85
CA TRP A 32 -0.78 -35.99 12.76
C TRP A 32 -0.11 -36.79 11.64
N LEU A 33 -0.21 -36.34 10.38
CA LEU A 33 0.79 -36.56 9.32
C LEU A 33 0.27 -35.99 7.99
N SER A 34 0.70 -34.78 7.64
CA SER A 34 1.18 -34.44 6.29
C SER A 34 1.68 -33.01 6.27
N ALA A 35 2.84 -32.85 6.91
CA ALA A 35 3.81 -31.88 6.44
C ALA A 35 4.27 -32.33 5.05
N CYS A 36 3.68 -31.77 4.01
CA CYS A 36 4.34 -31.61 2.71
C CYS A 36 4.24 -30.14 2.34
N GLY A 37 5.18 -29.37 2.87
CA GLY A 37 5.48 -28.03 2.41
C GLY A 37 6.24 -28.13 1.10
N ALA A 38 5.67 -27.54 0.04
CA ALA A 38 6.40 -27.08 -1.13
C ALA A 38 5.57 -26.00 -1.82
N GLY A 39 5.20 -24.96 -1.05
CA GLY A 39 4.88 -23.66 -1.65
C GLY A 39 6.18 -23.06 -2.16
N ALA A 40 6.69 -23.57 -3.28
CA ALA A 40 7.71 -22.91 -4.04
C ALA A 40 7.10 -21.59 -4.51
N ALA A 41 7.35 -20.51 -3.78
CA ALA A 41 7.21 -19.17 -4.34
C ALA A 41 8.35 -19.02 -5.37
N PRO A 42 8.07 -19.04 -6.69
CA PRO A 42 9.09 -18.73 -7.67
C PRO A 42 9.18 -17.21 -7.71
N GLY A 43 10.20 -16.66 -7.09
CA GLY A 43 10.36 -15.21 -7.07
C GLY A 43 11.41 -14.72 -6.10
N ALA A 44 12.49 -15.47 -5.90
CA ALA A 44 13.73 -14.83 -5.48
C ALA A 44 14.19 -13.95 -6.64
N ALA A 45 13.58 -12.76 -6.75
CA ALA A 45 14.08 -11.69 -7.59
C ALA A 45 15.52 -11.48 -7.14
N THR A 46 16.45 -11.84 -8.01
CA THR A 46 17.82 -11.32 -8.01
C THR A 46 17.74 -9.84 -7.65
N PRO A 47 18.66 -9.27 -6.84
CA PRO A 47 18.67 -7.83 -6.58
C PRO A 47 18.99 -7.12 -7.91
N ALA A 48 17.97 -6.96 -8.75
CA ALA A 48 17.95 -6.06 -9.86
C ALA A 48 18.27 -4.70 -9.27
N ALA A 49 19.25 -4.03 -9.86
CA ALA A 49 19.60 -2.68 -9.47
C ALA A 49 18.31 -1.85 -9.40
N VAL A 50 17.98 -1.40 -8.19
CA VAL A 50 16.75 -0.65 -7.94
C VAL A 50 16.79 0.62 -8.80
N PRO A 51 15.79 0.88 -9.65
CA PRO A 51 15.78 2.08 -10.49
C PRO A 51 15.88 3.35 -9.64
N GLU A 52 16.57 4.38 -10.14
CA GLU A 52 16.74 5.63 -9.38
C GLU A 52 15.40 6.29 -8.97
N PRO A 53 14.33 6.31 -9.80
CA PRO A 53 13.03 6.83 -9.37
C PRO A 53 12.45 6.11 -8.13
N VAL A 54 12.71 4.81 -7.99
CA VAL A 54 12.28 4.03 -6.83
C VAL A 54 13.08 4.43 -5.59
N ARG A 55 14.38 4.67 -5.73
CA ARG A 55 15.22 5.19 -4.64
C ARG A 55 14.81 6.59 -4.23
N LEU A 56 14.40 7.44 -5.18
CA LEU A 56 13.85 8.76 -4.89
C LEU A 56 12.54 8.66 -4.12
N ALA A 57 11.65 7.72 -4.49
CA ALA A 57 10.42 7.48 -3.73
C ALA A 57 10.71 7.01 -2.29
N GLN A 58 11.67 6.10 -2.12
CA GLN A 58 12.09 5.64 -0.80
C GLN A 58 12.59 6.80 0.08
N ARG A 59 13.46 7.66 -0.47
CA ARG A 59 13.97 8.85 0.22
C ARG A 59 12.86 9.84 0.54
N ALA A 60 11.98 10.12 -0.41
CA ALA A 60 10.86 11.04 -0.22
C ALA A 60 9.94 10.60 0.93
N LEU A 61 9.63 9.31 1.02
CA LEU A 61 8.86 8.76 2.14
C LEU A 61 9.64 8.82 3.46
N ALA A 62 10.93 8.50 3.42
CA ALA A 62 11.80 8.55 4.59
C ALA A 62 11.85 9.97 5.18
N ASP A 63 12.04 10.97 4.33
CA ASP A 63 12.07 12.39 4.70
C ASP A 63 10.72 12.85 5.26
N GLU A 64 9.60 12.44 4.65
CA GLU A 64 8.25 12.76 5.14
C GLU A 64 8.00 12.20 6.56
N LEU A 65 8.49 10.98 6.82
CA LEU A 65 8.31 10.30 8.11
C LEU A 65 9.41 10.62 9.14
N GLY A 66 10.43 11.40 8.76
CA GLY A 66 11.60 11.67 9.60
C GLY A 66 12.39 10.42 9.96
N ARG A 67 12.47 9.45 9.04
CA ARG A 67 13.17 8.18 9.22
C ARG A 67 14.37 8.07 8.28
N PRO A 68 15.39 7.27 8.63
CA PRO A 68 16.46 6.97 7.70
C PRO A 68 15.90 6.13 6.51
N PRO A 69 16.38 6.33 5.28
CA PRO A 69 15.90 5.59 4.11
C PRO A 69 16.09 4.07 4.25
N GLU A 70 17.09 3.64 5.03
CA GLU A 70 17.33 2.23 5.35
C GLU A 70 16.22 1.59 6.19
N ALA A 71 15.44 2.39 6.93
CA ALA A 71 14.25 1.92 7.65
C ALA A 71 13.03 1.73 6.74
N VAL A 72 13.09 2.22 5.49
CA VAL A 72 12.02 2.06 4.51
C VAL A 72 12.29 0.83 3.67
N ALA A 73 11.47 -0.20 3.83
CA ALA A 73 11.57 -1.43 3.06
C ALA A 73 10.80 -1.30 1.74
N ILE A 74 11.45 -1.58 0.61
CA ILE A 74 10.76 -1.68 -0.68
C ILE A 74 10.11 -3.06 -0.74
N ARG A 75 8.77 -3.11 -0.79
CA ARG A 75 7.99 -4.36 -0.86
C ARG A 75 7.65 -4.76 -2.29
N ALA A 76 7.32 -3.80 -3.14
CA ALA A 76 7.03 -4.06 -4.54
C ALA A 76 7.41 -2.86 -5.42
N VAL A 77 7.80 -3.16 -6.66
CA VAL A 77 8.05 -2.18 -7.72
C VAL A 77 7.38 -2.69 -8.98
N GLU A 78 6.45 -1.91 -9.50
CA GLU A 78 5.70 -2.24 -10.72
C GLU A 78 5.93 -1.12 -11.73
N ALA A 79 6.35 -1.47 -12.94
CA ALA A 79 6.39 -0.52 -14.05
C ALA A 79 4.95 -0.28 -14.55
N VAL A 80 4.52 0.98 -14.58
CA VAL A 80 3.15 1.36 -14.93
C VAL A 80 3.19 2.51 -15.94
N ASP A 81 2.35 2.40 -16.97
CA ASP A 81 2.09 3.48 -17.91
C ASP A 81 0.87 4.28 -17.42
N TRP A 82 1.10 5.50 -16.94
CA TRP A 82 0.05 6.37 -16.41
C TRP A 82 -0.73 7.02 -17.56
N PRO A 83 -2.08 7.07 -17.50
CA PRO A 83 -2.89 7.60 -18.58
C PRO A 83 -2.73 9.12 -18.81
N ASP A 84 -2.21 9.83 -17.81
CA ASP A 84 -2.04 11.27 -17.82
C ASP A 84 -0.83 11.70 -16.98
N GLY A 85 -0.54 13.01 -17.04
CA GLY A 85 0.55 13.62 -16.27
C GLY A 85 0.32 13.71 -14.75
N SER A 86 -0.80 13.24 -14.21
CA SER A 86 -1.07 13.20 -12.76
C SER A 86 -0.44 12.01 -12.06
N LEU A 87 0.07 11.03 -12.83
CA LEU A 87 0.65 9.78 -12.30
C LEU A 87 -0.31 9.03 -11.36
N GLY A 88 -1.62 9.12 -11.64
CA GLY A 88 -2.67 8.47 -10.84
C GLY A 88 -3.11 9.26 -9.61
N CYS A 89 -2.56 10.45 -9.36
CA CYS A 89 -2.92 11.32 -8.23
C CYS A 89 -3.37 12.71 -8.71
N PRO A 90 -4.57 12.83 -9.32
CA PRO A 90 -5.10 14.10 -9.77
C PRO A 90 -5.47 14.98 -8.57
N GLN A 91 -4.94 16.20 -8.56
CA GLN A 91 -5.33 17.23 -7.59
C GLN A 91 -6.62 17.92 -8.05
N PRO A 92 -7.54 18.25 -7.12
CA PRO A 92 -8.70 19.05 -7.45
C PRO A 92 -8.26 20.39 -8.05
N ASP A 93 -9.06 20.91 -8.99
CA ASP A 93 -8.85 22.20 -9.66
C ASP A 93 -7.58 22.32 -10.51
N ARG A 94 -6.91 21.20 -10.82
CA ARG A 94 -5.77 21.15 -11.74
C ARG A 94 -6.11 20.36 -13.00
N MET A 95 -5.77 20.92 -14.17
CA MET A 95 -5.85 20.23 -15.45
C MET A 95 -4.52 19.53 -15.73
N TYR A 96 -4.58 18.26 -16.14
CA TYR A 96 -3.40 17.46 -16.49
C TYR A 96 -3.42 17.11 -17.98
N PRO A 97 -2.26 17.09 -18.65
CA PRO A 97 -2.18 16.63 -20.04
C PRO A 97 -2.45 15.13 -20.12
N ALA A 98 -3.28 14.71 -21.08
CA ALA A 98 -3.61 13.31 -21.37
C ALA A 98 -2.48 12.64 -22.18
N VAL A 99 -1.31 12.52 -21.56
CA VAL A 99 -0.11 11.92 -22.14
C VAL A 99 0.25 10.68 -21.36
N ILE A 100 0.41 9.56 -22.08
CA ILE A 100 0.88 8.31 -21.48
C ILE A 100 2.28 8.52 -20.91
N THR A 101 2.39 8.48 -19.59
CA THR A 101 3.63 8.74 -18.88
C THR A 101 4.14 7.45 -18.27
N PRO A 102 5.25 6.88 -18.78
CA PRO A 102 5.83 5.68 -18.19
C PRO A 102 6.45 6.00 -16.83
N GLY A 103 6.29 5.11 -15.88
CA GLY A 103 6.71 5.31 -14.50
C GLY A 103 6.72 4.05 -13.66
N PHE A 104 6.75 4.22 -12.35
CA PHE A 104 6.70 3.11 -11.39
C PHE A 104 5.68 3.35 -10.29
N ARG A 105 4.93 2.30 -9.93
CA ARG A 105 4.19 2.18 -8.68
C ARG A 105 5.05 1.41 -7.68
N VAL A 106 5.35 2.05 -6.56
CA VAL A 106 6.27 1.53 -5.55
C VAL A 106 5.50 1.35 -4.25
N THR A 107 5.48 0.13 -3.74
CA THR A 107 4.93 -0.18 -2.41
C THR A 107 6.09 -0.26 -1.43
N LEU A 108 6.09 0.65 -0.48
CA LEU A 108 7.08 0.80 0.59
C LEU A 108 6.44 0.38 1.92
N GLU A 109 7.25 -0.06 2.88
CA GLU A 109 6.80 -0.36 4.24
C GLU A 109 7.75 0.27 5.26
N VAL A 110 7.17 0.90 6.27
CA VAL A 110 7.90 1.52 7.39
C VAL A 110 7.16 1.19 8.68
N ASP A 111 7.87 0.67 9.68
CA ASP A 111 7.28 0.29 10.98
C ASP A 111 6.01 -0.58 10.86
N GLY A 112 5.96 -1.48 9.86
CA GLY A 112 4.82 -2.36 9.59
C GLY A 112 3.62 -1.71 8.90
N THR A 113 3.74 -0.43 8.50
CA THR A 113 2.73 0.29 7.72
C THR A 113 3.16 0.37 6.26
N SER A 114 2.27 -0.02 5.35
CA SER A 114 2.52 0.03 3.90
C SER A 114 2.07 1.35 3.29
N TYR A 115 2.88 1.88 2.37
CA TYR A 115 2.71 3.13 1.65
C TYR A 115 2.90 2.90 0.17
N THR A 116 2.00 3.42 -0.67
CA THR A 116 2.15 3.35 -2.12
C THR A 116 2.52 4.72 -2.65
N LEU A 117 3.62 4.79 -3.40
CA LEU A 117 4.08 5.99 -4.08
C LEU A 117 4.09 5.73 -5.60
N HIS A 118 3.77 6.74 -6.38
CA HIS A 118 3.82 6.72 -7.83
C HIS A 118 4.92 7.64 -8.33
N THR A 119 5.66 7.19 -9.33
CA THR A 119 6.78 7.94 -9.91
C THR A 119 6.70 7.95 -11.42
N ASP A 120 7.28 8.98 -12.04
CA ASP A 120 7.65 8.92 -13.45
C ASP A 120 9.08 8.37 -13.63
N ARG A 121 9.50 8.19 -14.88
CA ARG A 121 10.87 7.77 -15.19
C ARG A 121 11.94 8.83 -14.91
N ALA A 122 11.56 10.08 -14.66
CA ALA A 122 12.49 11.17 -14.43
C ALA A 122 12.83 11.24 -12.94
N THR A 123 12.14 12.11 -12.20
CA THR A 123 12.44 12.37 -10.78
C THR A 123 11.19 12.74 -9.99
N ARG A 124 9.99 12.64 -10.58
CA ARG A 124 8.77 13.07 -9.91
C ARG A 124 8.20 11.92 -9.10
N VAL A 125 7.81 12.21 -7.86
CA VAL A 125 7.23 11.27 -6.91
C VAL A 125 5.93 11.88 -6.37
N VAL A 126 4.84 11.12 -6.40
CA VAL A 126 3.53 11.45 -5.83
C VAL A 126 3.01 10.27 -5.00
N ARG A 127 1.98 10.49 -4.18
CA ARG A 127 1.43 9.52 -3.24
C ARG A 127 -0.07 9.40 -3.39
#